data_AF-A0A193BZ74-F1
#
_entry.id   AF-A0A193BZ74-F1
#
_cell.length_a   1.000
_cell.length_b   1.000
_cell.length_c   1.000
_cell.angle_alpha   90.00
_cell.angle_beta   90.00
_cell.angle_gamma   90.00
#
_symmetry.space_group_name_H-M   'P 1'
#
loop_
_entity.id
_entity.type
_entity.pdbx_description
1 polymer ?
#
loop_
_entity_poly.entity_id
_entity_poly.type
_entity_poly.pdbx_seq_one_letter_code
_entity_poly.pdbx_strand_id
1 'polypeptide(L)'
;MSVTGAGVSERTGQIVDAARVLIDEGGSAALTMRALGERLGIRAPSLYKHFPDKGAVEAQVIALALRELASELERAGSLDALASAYRAYALEHPHLYRLMNSGPLPRHLLPAGVEDAAALPLVRAVGGDMDRARAVWAFAHGMVILELDGRFPPDADLDSAWRTGLKAFAVPARRRSGA
;
A
#
# COMPACT_ATOMS: atom_id res chain seq x y z
N MET A 1 18.20 8.25 36.14
CA MET A 1 18.63 9.03 34.97
C MET A 1 17.88 8.51 33.75
N SER A 2 17.02 9.38 33.19
CA SER A 2 16.54 9.49 31.79
C SER A 2 17.35 8.76 30.72
N VAL A 3 16.84 8.30 29.57
CA VAL A 3 15.59 8.48 28.80
C VAL A 3 15.62 7.41 27.69
N THR A 4 14.49 6.86 27.24
CA THR A 4 14.35 6.37 25.85
C THR A 4 12.92 6.62 25.35
N GLY A 5 12.82 7.21 24.16
CA GLY A 5 11.63 7.89 23.65
C GLY A 5 10.47 6.97 23.31
N ALA A 6 9.27 7.36 23.74
CA ALA A 6 8.03 6.77 23.28
C ALA A 6 7.87 7.06 21.79
N GLY A 7 7.66 6.01 20.99
CA GLY A 7 7.18 6.11 19.62
C GLY A 7 5.90 6.95 19.56
N VAL A 8 5.47 7.27 18.34
CA VAL A 8 4.15 7.86 18.03
C VAL A 8 3.13 7.52 19.12
N SER A 9 2.61 8.54 19.82
CA SER A 9 1.78 8.35 21.03
C SER A 9 0.76 7.24 20.85
N GLU A 10 0.58 6.37 21.86
CA GLU A 10 -0.44 5.31 21.87
C GLU A 10 -1.82 5.82 21.39
N ARG A 11 -2.17 7.06 21.74
CA ARG A 11 -3.39 7.73 21.28
C ARG A 11 -3.41 7.96 19.77
N THR A 12 -2.29 8.40 19.20
CA THR A 12 -2.15 8.61 17.76
C THR A 12 -2.30 7.28 17.01
N GLY A 13 -1.73 6.19 17.52
CA GLY A 13 -1.94 4.84 16.98
C GLY A 13 -3.42 4.46 16.94
N GLN A 14 -4.12 4.57 18.07
CA GLN A 14 -5.56 4.29 18.16
C GLN A 14 -6.41 5.13 17.19
N ILE A 15 -6.03 6.39 16.96
CA ILE A 15 -6.71 7.26 16.00
C ILE A 15 -6.51 6.74 14.56
N VAL A 16 -5.28 6.34 14.22
CA VAL A 16 -4.96 5.81 12.88
C VAL A 16 -5.68 4.48 12.64
N ASP A 17 -5.73 3.59 13.64
CA ASP A 17 -6.44 2.32 13.55
C ASP A 17 -7.94 2.52 13.33
N ALA A 18 -8.57 3.43 14.09
CA ALA A 18 -9.98 3.77 13.90
C ALA A 18 -10.25 4.41 12.53
N ALA A 19 -9.32 5.24 12.04
CA ALA A 19 -9.42 5.83 10.71
C ALA A 19 -9.29 4.79 9.59
N ARG A 20 -8.37 3.83 9.75
CA ARG A 20 -8.22 2.68 8.83
C ARG A 20 -9.52 1.90 8.70
N VAL A 21 -10.19 1.59 9.82
CA VAL A 21 -11.48 0.88 9.78
C VAL A 21 -12.54 1.67 8.99
N LEU A 22 -12.64 2.99 9.19
CA LEU A 22 -13.57 3.82 8.42
C LEU A 22 -13.26 3.82 6.91
N ILE A 23 -11.97 3.82 6.56
CA ILE A 23 -11.53 3.74 5.16
C ILE A 23 -11.86 2.38 4.56
N ASP A 24 -11.65 1.28 5.28
CA ASP A 24 -12.01 -0.05 4.78
C ASP A 24 -13.53 -0.21 4.59
N GLU A 25 -14.35 0.42 5.43
CA GLU A 25 -15.81 0.36 5.34
C GLU A 25 -16.42 1.20 4.20
N GLY A 26 -15.82 2.34 3.85
CA GLY A 26 -16.44 3.28 2.90
C GLY A 26 -15.51 4.26 2.20
N GLY A 27 -14.21 3.97 2.19
CA GLY A 27 -13.18 4.79 1.56
C GLY A 27 -12.92 6.12 2.24
N SER A 28 -12.14 6.96 1.57
CA SER A 28 -11.78 8.30 2.06
C SER A 28 -13.01 9.13 2.46
N ALA A 29 -14.13 8.99 1.75
CA ALA A 29 -15.35 9.74 2.06
C ALA A 29 -15.95 9.38 3.43
N ALA A 30 -15.85 8.13 3.87
CA ALA A 30 -16.30 7.69 5.19
C ALA A 30 -15.42 8.25 6.33
N LEU A 31 -14.14 8.51 6.05
CA LEU A 31 -13.26 9.19 7.00
C LEU A 31 -13.60 10.69 7.07
N THR A 32 -14.30 11.05 8.14
CA THR A 32 -14.46 12.45 8.57
C THR A 32 -14.00 12.59 10.01
N MET A 33 -13.56 13.80 10.40
CA MET A 33 -13.16 14.05 11.80
C MET A 33 -14.31 13.80 12.79
N ARG A 34 -15.56 13.97 12.34
CA ARG A 34 -16.75 13.68 13.15
C ARG A 34 -16.94 12.18 13.33
N ALA A 35 -16.98 11.41 12.25
CA ALA A 35 -17.14 9.95 12.28
C ALA A 35 -16.00 9.28 13.07
N LEU A 36 -14.78 9.79 12.92
CA LEU A 36 -13.63 9.33 13.68
C LEU A 36 -13.77 9.61 15.19
N GLY A 37 -14.25 10.79 15.57
CA GLY A 37 -14.55 11.13 16.96
C GLY A 37 -15.64 10.23 17.55
N GLU A 38 -16.74 10.04 16.80
CA GLU A 38 -17.84 9.15 17.17
C GLU A 38 -17.34 7.71 17.40
N ARG A 39 -16.56 7.16 16.47
CA ARG A 39 -15.97 5.81 16.59
C ARG A 39 -15.05 5.66 17.80
N LEU A 40 -14.33 6.71 18.16
CA LEU A 40 -13.41 6.72 19.31
C LEU A 40 -14.09 7.10 20.63
N GLY A 41 -15.39 7.45 20.62
CA GLY A 41 -16.11 7.91 21.81
C GLY A 41 -15.63 9.27 22.34
N ILE A 42 -15.06 10.12 21.48
CA ILE A 42 -14.55 11.45 21.84
C ILE A 42 -15.12 12.56 20.96
N ARG A 43 -15.06 13.80 21.44
CA ARG A 43 -15.44 14.97 20.65
C ARG A 43 -14.42 15.21 19.53
N ALA A 44 -14.88 15.46 18.30
CA ALA A 44 -14.02 15.75 17.15
C ALA A 44 -12.96 16.85 17.41
N PRO A 45 -13.24 17.96 18.11
CA PRO A 45 -12.23 18.94 18.53
C PRO A 45 -11.00 18.36 19.24
N SER A 46 -11.15 17.24 19.96
CA SER A 46 -10.04 16.58 20.66
C SER A 46 -9.02 15.96 19.69
N LEU A 47 -9.44 15.55 18.50
CA LEU A 47 -8.57 14.96 17.47
C LEU A 47 -7.56 15.96 16.92
N TYR A 48 -7.94 17.25 16.87
CA TYR A 48 -7.09 18.32 16.33
C TYR A 48 -5.82 18.58 17.14
N LYS A 49 -5.73 18.03 18.36
CA LYS A 49 -4.49 18.02 19.17
C LYS A 49 -3.46 17.03 18.63
N HIS A 50 -3.88 16.05 17.84
CA HIS A 50 -3.04 14.99 17.28
C HIS A 50 -2.83 15.16 15.78
N PHE A 51 -3.89 15.57 15.06
CA PHE A 51 -3.86 15.74 13.61
C PHE A 51 -4.52 17.05 13.20
N PRO A 52 -3.85 17.94 12.45
CA PRO A 52 -4.40 19.24 12.09
C PRO A 52 -5.64 19.14 11.19
N ASP A 53 -5.76 18.08 10.40
CA ASP A 53 -6.85 17.86 9.47
C ASP A 53 -6.99 16.38 9.09
N LYS A 54 -7.98 16.09 8.24
CA LYS A 54 -8.23 14.76 7.69
C LYS A 54 -7.06 14.24 6.85
N GLY A 55 -6.39 15.09 6.07
CA GLY A 55 -5.30 14.69 5.19
C GLY A 55 -4.09 14.18 5.98
N ALA A 56 -3.81 14.78 7.13
CA ALA A 56 -2.78 14.30 8.05
C ALA A 56 -3.11 12.91 8.63
N VAL A 57 -4.40 12.61 8.88
CA VAL A 57 -4.84 11.27 9.28
C VAL A 57 -4.68 10.28 8.12
N GLU A 58 -5.14 10.64 6.93
CA GLU A 58 -5.01 9.81 5.72
C GLU A 58 -3.55 9.48 5.41
N ALA A 59 -2.64 10.45 5.54
CA ALA A 59 -1.21 10.22 5.34
C ALA A 59 -0.63 9.18 6.32
N GLN A 60 -1.09 9.16 7.58
CA GLN A 60 -0.68 8.11 8.52
C GLN A 60 -1.27 6.75 8.18
N VAL A 61 -2.51 6.70 7.71
CA VAL A 61 -3.13 5.44 7.25
C VAL A 61 -2.41 4.91 6.00
N ILE A 62 -2.06 5.78 5.05
CA ILE A 62 -1.23 5.43 3.88
C ILE A 62 0.12 4.89 4.33
N ALA A 63 0.79 5.56 5.28
CA ALA A 63 2.08 5.11 5.78
C ALA A 63 1.99 3.75 6.50
N LEU A 64 0.91 3.49 7.24
CA LEU A 64 0.62 2.19 7.84
C LEU A 64 0.45 1.12 6.76
N ALA A 65 -0.40 1.37 5.77
CA ALA A 65 -0.68 0.45 4.68
C ALA A 65 0.55 0.14 3.80
N LEU A 66 1.41 1.14 3.55
CA LEU A 66 2.67 0.92 2.84
C LEU A 66 3.61 0.00 3.62
N ARG A 67 3.67 0.10 4.96
CA ARG A 67 4.47 -0.80 5.81
C ARG A 67 3.91 -2.22 5.85
N GLU A 68 2.58 -2.35 5.93
CA GLU A 68 1.90 -3.64 5.84
C GLU A 68 2.20 -4.31 4.50
N LEU A 69 1.97 -3.60 3.39
CA LEU A 69 2.26 -4.09 2.06
C LEU A 69 3.74 -4.44 1.88
N ALA A 70 4.67 -3.62 2.37
CA ALA A 70 6.09 -3.94 2.36
C ALA A 70 6.37 -5.28 3.06
N SER A 71 5.73 -5.53 4.21
CA SER A 71 5.88 -6.76 4.98
C SER A 71 5.27 -7.98 4.27
N GLU A 72 4.12 -7.82 3.61
CA GLU A 72 3.52 -8.87 2.76
C GLU A 72 4.44 -9.23 1.61
N LEU A 73 4.97 -8.22 0.91
CA LEU A 73 5.84 -8.39 -0.24
C LEU A 73 7.21 -8.95 0.14
N GLU A 74 7.76 -8.58 1.31
CA GLU A 74 9.03 -9.12 1.81
C GLU A 74 8.96 -10.65 2.02
N ARG A 75 7.78 -11.18 2.37
CA ARG A 75 7.56 -12.62 2.52
C ARG A 75 7.47 -13.38 1.18
N ALA A 76 7.35 -12.67 0.06
CA ALA A 76 7.29 -13.26 -1.27
C ALA A 76 8.70 -13.46 -1.87
N GLY A 77 9.01 -14.69 -2.28
CA GLY A 77 10.34 -15.06 -2.79
C GLY A 77 10.53 -14.97 -4.31
N SER A 78 9.48 -14.63 -5.07
CA SER A 78 9.53 -14.55 -6.53
C SER A 78 8.65 -13.42 -7.07
N LEU A 79 8.87 -13.02 -8.32
CA LEU A 79 8.06 -12.01 -8.99
C LEU A 79 6.58 -12.41 -9.08
N ASP A 80 6.29 -13.69 -9.36
CA ASP A 80 4.91 -14.20 -9.39
C ASP A 80 4.24 -14.16 -8.00
N ALA A 81 4.99 -14.50 -6.94
CA ALA A 81 4.50 -14.44 -5.58
C ALA A 81 4.25 -12.99 -5.13
N LEU A 82 5.13 -12.06 -5.50
CA LEU A 82 4.95 -10.63 -5.25
C LEU A 82 3.69 -10.09 -5.93
N ALA A 83 3.49 -10.42 -7.21
CA ALA A 83 2.31 -10.01 -7.95
C ALA A 83 1.02 -10.57 -7.34
N SER A 84 1.05 -11.85 -6.92
CA SER A 84 -0.08 -12.50 -6.25
C SER A 84 -0.40 -11.83 -4.91
N ALA A 85 0.61 -11.53 -4.09
CA ALA A 85 0.43 -10.84 -2.82
C ALA A 85 -0.09 -9.40 -3.00
N TYR A 86 0.47 -8.66 -3.97
CA TYR A 86 0.02 -7.30 -4.30
C TYR A 86 -1.45 -7.28 -4.75
N ARG A 87 -1.83 -8.20 -5.65
CA ARG A 87 -3.21 -8.35 -6.12
C ARG A 87 -4.14 -8.74 -4.97
N ALA A 88 -3.77 -9.73 -4.16
CA ALA A 88 -4.58 -10.19 -3.03
C ALA A 88 -4.85 -9.05 -2.03
N TYR A 89 -3.81 -8.32 -1.62
CA TYR A 89 -3.94 -7.17 -0.71
C TYR A 89 -4.89 -6.10 -1.27
N ALA A 90 -4.80 -5.83 -2.57
CA ALA A 90 -5.66 -4.83 -3.20
C ALA A 90 -7.13 -5.27 -3.29
N LEU A 91 -7.40 -6.55 -3.55
CA LEU A 91 -8.74 -7.11 -3.61
C LEU A 91 -9.37 -7.23 -2.22
N GLU A 92 -8.57 -7.52 -1.19
CA GLU A 92 -9.02 -7.57 0.21
C GLU A 92 -9.32 -6.17 0.76
N HIS A 93 -8.52 -5.16 0.37
CA HIS A 93 -8.66 -3.78 0.85
C HIS A 93 -8.85 -2.76 -0.29
N PRO A 94 -9.96 -2.84 -1.06
CA PRO A 94 -10.14 -2.05 -2.29
C PRO A 94 -10.22 -0.54 -2.05
N HIS A 95 -10.68 -0.13 -0.88
CA HIS A 95 -10.76 1.28 -0.50
C HIS A 95 -9.42 1.85 -0.04
N LEU A 96 -8.67 1.08 0.75
CA LEU A 96 -7.31 1.44 1.14
C LEU A 96 -6.37 1.48 -0.06
N TYR A 97 -6.50 0.51 -0.96
CA TYR A 97 -5.74 0.49 -2.20
C TYR A 97 -5.93 1.77 -3.01
N ARG A 98 -7.19 2.23 -3.14
CA ARG A 98 -7.51 3.49 -3.80
C ARG A 98 -6.93 4.69 -3.05
N LEU A 99 -7.00 4.71 -1.72
CA LEU A 99 -6.39 5.78 -0.92
C LEU A 99 -4.87 5.89 -1.15
N MET A 100 -4.18 4.76 -1.25
CA MET A 100 -2.72 4.73 -1.46
C MET A 100 -2.30 5.12 -2.87
N ASN A 101 -3.09 4.73 -3.89
CA ASN A 101 -2.63 4.74 -5.28
C ASN A 101 -3.44 5.65 -6.22
N SER A 102 -4.51 6.30 -5.75
CA SER A 102 -5.31 7.21 -6.58
C SER A 102 -5.03 8.67 -6.25
N GLY A 103 -4.77 9.48 -7.29
CA GLY A 103 -4.50 10.91 -7.14
C GLY A 103 -3.09 11.23 -6.62
N PRO A 104 -2.83 12.51 -6.28
CA PRO A 104 -1.52 12.93 -5.81
C PRO A 104 -1.18 12.34 -4.43
N LEU A 105 -0.05 11.64 -4.32
CA LEU A 105 0.46 11.14 -3.05
C LEU A 105 0.98 12.32 -2.19
N PRO A 106 0.50 12.51 -0.94
CA PRO A 106 0.94 13.60 -0.07
C PRO A 106 2.31 13.29 0.57
N ARG A 107 3.35 13.13 -0.26
CA ARG A 107 4.70 12.69 0.15
C ARG A 107 5.29 13.48 1.31
N HIS A 108 5.03 14.79 1.36
CA HIS A 108 5.51 15.68 2.41
C HIS A 108 4.96 15.36 3.82
N LEU A 109 3.88 14.56 3.91
CA LEU A 109 3.30 14.09 5.17
C LEU A 109 3.70 12.64 5.51
N LEU A 110 4.38 11.94 4.60
CA LEU A 110 4.78 10.56 4.79
C LEU A 110 6.12 10.47 5.53
N PRO A 111 6.33 9.43 6.36
CA PRO A 111 7.64 9.14 6.93
C PRO A 111 8.68 8.93 5.83
N ALA A 112 9.88 9.48 6.01
CA ALA A 112 10.99 9.30 5.07
C ALA A 112 11.30 7.81 4.84
N GLY A 113 11.50 7.42 3.57
CA GLY A 113 11.87 6.06 3.17
C GLY A 113 10.73 5.03 3.16
N VAL A 114 9.48 5.41 3.51
CA VAL A 114 8.36 4.45 3.50
C VAL A 114 8.03 3.93 2.09
N GLU A 115 8.13 4.79 1.07
CA GLU A 115 7.96 4.40 -0.34
C GLU A 115 9.08 3.45 -0.78
N ASP A 116 10.33 3.77 -0.43
CA ASP A 116 11.50 2.94 -0.79
C ASP A 116 11.41 1.55 -0.15
N ALA A 117 11.01 1.48 1.12
CA ALA A 117 10.81 0.22 1.83
C ALA A 117 9.71 -0.63 1.17
N ALA A 118 8.61 -0.02 0.75
CA ALA A 118 7.52 -0.73 0.05
C ALA A 118 7.93 -1.21 -1.36
N ALA A 119 8.81 -0.48 -2.05
CA ALA A 119 9.30 -0.86 -3.38
C ALA A 119 10.42 -1.91 -3.34
N LEU A 120 11.18 -1.98 -2.24
CA LEU A 120 12.41 -2.76 -2.16
C LEU A 120 12.25 -4.25 -2.50
N PRO A 121 11.21 -4.98 -2.05
CA PRO A 121 11.01 -6.38 -2.42
C PRO A 121 10.92 -6.58 -3.94
N LEU A 122 10.17 -5.70 -4.63
CA LEU A 122 10.05 -5.72 -6.08
C LEU A 122 11.40 -5.40 -6.75
N VAL A 123 12.10 -4.37 -6.29
CA VAL A 123 13.43 -3.99 -6.82
C VAL A 123 14.39 -5.17 -6.74
N ARG A 124 14.43 -5.89 -5.62
CA ARG A 124 15.29 -7.08 -5.46
C ARG A 124 14.85 -8.21 -6.39
N ALA A 125 13.55 -8.48 -6.53
CA ALA A 125 13.03 -9.55 -7.38
C ALA A 125 13.34 -9.34 -8.87
N VAL A 126 13.50 -8.09 -9.31
CA VAL A 126 13.90 -7.75 -10.68
C VAL A 126 15.41 -7.55 -10.86
N GLY A 127 16.22 -7.91 -9.84
CA GLY A 127 17.68 -7.86 -9.91
C GLY A 127 18.30 -6.48 -9.69
N GLY A 128 17.58 -5.56 -9.05
CA GLY A 128 18.04 -4.19 -8.76
C GLY A 128 17.81 -3.18 -9.89
N ASP A 129 17.19 -3.60 -10.99
CA ASP A 129 16.85 -2.73 -12.12
C ASP A 129 15.62 -1.86 -11.78
N MET A 130 15.86 -0.59 -11.48
CA MET A 130 14.81 0.36 -11.09
C MET A 130 13.79 0.63 -12.19
N ASP A 131 14.21 0.65 -13.46
CA ASP A 131 13.29 0.91 -14.57
C ASP A 131 12.39 -0.30 -14.80
N ARG A 132 12.94 -1.50 -14.65
CA ARG A 132 12.14 -2.72 -14.64
C ARG A 132 11.17 -2.77 -13.46
N ALA A 133 11.60 -2.38 -12.26
CA ALA A 133 10.72 -2.32 -11.10
C ALA A 133 9.54 -1.38 -11.33
N ARG A 134 9.78 -0.19 -11.90
CA ARG A 134 8.73 0.76 -12.30
C ARG A 134 7.78 0.17 -13.34
N ALA A 135 8.30 -0.52 -14.35
CA ALA A 135 7.48 -1.12 -15.39
C ALA A 135 6.61 -2.27 -14.86
N VAL A 136 7.16 -3.13 -14.00
CA VAL A 136 6.39 -4.18 -13.31
C VAL A 136 5.31 -3.58 -12.43
N TRP A 137 5.65 -2.56 -11.64
CA TRP A 137 4.67 -1.91 -10.77
C TRP A 137 3.56 -1.25 -11.59
N ALA A 138 3.87 -0.56 -12.69
CA ALA A 138 2.88 0.02 -13.58
C ALA A 138 1.94 -1.04 -14.18
N PHE A 139 2.49 -2.18 -14.62
CA PHE A 139 1.69 -3.32 -15.08
C PHE A 139 0.77 -3.86 -13.97
N ALA A 140 1.33 -4.16 -12.80
CA ALA A 140 0.60 -4.71 -11.67
C ALA A 140 -0.50 -3.76 -11.17
N HIS A 141 -0.19 -2.47 -11.06
CA HIS A 141 -1.14 -1.43 -10.69
C HIS A 141 -2.27 -1.31 -11.71
N GLY A 142 -1.94 -1.29 -13.01
CA GLY A 142 -2.92 -1.26 -14.09
C GLY A 142 -3.86 -2.47 -14.05
N MET A 143 -3.32 -3.67 -13.88
CA MET A 143 -4.13 -4.89 -13.74
C MET A 143 -5.08 -4.80 -12.55
N VAL A 144 -4.59 -4.41 -11.38
CA VAL A 144 -5.39 -4.31 -10.16
C VAL A 144 -6.48 -3.26 -10.28
N ILE A 145 -6.18 -2.03 -10.72
CA ILE A 145 -7.20 -0.97 -10.76
C ILE A 145 -8.29 -1.29 -11.79
N LEU A 146 -7.92 -1.90 -12.92
CA LEU A 146 -8.88 -2.34 -13.92
C LEU A 146 -9.77 -3.49 -13.42
N GLU A 147 -9.20 -4.43 -12.64
CA GLU A 147 -9.95 -5.52 -12.01
C GLU A 147 -10.92 -5.00 -10.94
N LEU A 148 -10.44 -4.13 -10.04
CA LEU A 148 -11.25 -3.49 -8.99
C LEU A 148 -12.41 -2.67 -9.54
N ASP A 149 -12.26 -2.12 -10.75
CA ASP A 149 -13.27 -1.31 -11.42
C ASP A 149 -14.12 -2.14 -12.42
N GLY A 150 -13.96 -3.46 -12.47
CA GLY A 150 -14.73 -4.34 -13.35
C GLY A 150 -14.54 -4.03 -14.84
N ARG A 151 -13.35 -3.61 -15.25
CA ARG A 151 -13.05 -3.17 -16.62
C ARG A 151 -12.69 -4.30 -17.57
N PHE A 152 -12.52 -5.51 -17.05
CA PHE A 152 -12.33 -6.71 -17.86
C PHE A 152 -13.68 -7.40 -18.16
N PRO A 153 -13.79 -8.12 -19.29
CA PRO A 153 -14.95 -8.99 -19.54
C PRO A 153 -15.20 -9.99 -18.40
N PRO A 154 -16.45 -10.33 -18.06
CA PRO A 154 -16.77 -11.24 -16.95
C PRO A 154 -16.15 -12.65 -17.05
N ASP A 155 -15.81 -13.09 -18.26
CA ASP A 155 -15.23 -14.40 -18.57
C ASP A 155 -13.71 -14.34 -18.81
N ALA A 156 -13.07 -13.18 -18.57
CA ALA A 156 -11.63 -13.03 -18.75
C ALA A 156 -10.84 -13.85 -17.70
N ASP A 157 -9.90 -14.67 -18.18
CA ASP A 157 -8.93 -15.37 -17.34
C ASP A 157 -7.81 -14.39 -16.92
N LEU A 158 -8.04 -13.68 -15.81
CA LEU A 158 -7.08 -12.72 -15.28
C LEU A 158 -5.80 -13.40 -14.76
N ASP A 159 -5.87 -14.64 -14.29
CA ASP A 159 -4.67 -15.38 -13.84
C ASP A 159 -3.73 -15.66 -15.02
N SER A 160 -4.29 -16.00 -16.18
CA SER A 160 -3.53 -16.10 -17.43
C SER A 160 -2.95 -14.76 -17.88
N ALA A 161 -3.72 -13.67 -17.76
CA ALA A 161 -3.23 -12.32 -18.09
C ALA A 161 -2.04 -11.90 -17.21
N TRP A 162 -2.14 -12.10 -15.89
CA TRP A 162 -1.05 -11.85 -14.94
C TRP A 162 0.21 -12.66 -15.29
N ARG A 163 0.08 -13.99 -15.45
CA ARG A 163 1.22 -14.85 -15.84
C ARG A 163 1.83 -14.44 -17.17
N THR A 164 1.02 -14.00 -18.13
CA THR A 164 1.51 -13.58 -19.45
C THR A 164 2.28 -12.28 -19.37
N GLY A 165 1.76 -11.28 -18.66
CA GLY A 165 2.43 -10.00 -18.48
C GLY A 165 3.73 -10.11 -17.69
N LEU A 166 3.76 -10.90 -16.60
CA LEU A 166 4.98 -11.06 -15.78
C LEU A 166 6.13 -11.72 -16.54
N LYS A 167 5.85 -12.60 -17.50
CA LYS A 167 6.89 -13.19 -18.38
C LYS A 167 7.69 -12.14 -19.15
N ALA A 168 7.09 -11.00 -19.49
CA ALA A 168 7.78 -9.92 -20.19
C ALA A 168 8.88 -9.26 -19.32
N PHE A 169 8.82 -9.43 -18.00
CA PHE A 169 9.76 -8.85 -17.04
C PHE A 169 10.72 -9.87 -16.42
N ALA A 170 10.61 -11.14 -16.80
CA ALA A 170 11.44 -12.20 -16.25
C ALA A 170 12.94 -11.87 -16.46
N VAL A 171 13.71 -11.92 -15.39
CA VAL A 171 15.17 -11.76 -15.46
C VAL A 171 15.73 -13.00 -16.16
N PRO A 172 16.46 -12.85 -17.29
CA PRO A 172 17.12 -14.00 -17.91
C PRO A 172 18.05 -14.66 -16.90
N ALA A 173 17.97 -15.99 -16.75
CA ALA A 173 18.90 -16.71 -15.91
C ALA A 173 20.33 -16.35 -16.34
N ARG A 174 21.18 -15.90 -15.40
CA ARG A 174 22.60 -15.69 -15.68
C ARG A 174 23.14 -16.99 -16.26
N ARG A 175 23.57 -16.96 -17.53
CA ARG A 175 24.32 -18.08 -18.11
C ARG A 175 25.53 -18.28 -17.19
N ARG A 176 25.63 -19.45 -16.56
CA ARG A 176 26.87 -19.86 -15.90
C ARG A 176 27.92 -19.90 -17.00
N SER A 177 28.83 -18.93 -17.02
CA SER A 177 30.04 -19.04 -17.83
C SER A 177 30.75 -20.31 -17.38
N GLY A 178 30.74 -21.31 -18.25
CA GLY A 178 31.47 -22.55 -18.05
C GLY A 178 32.95 -22.23 -17.88
N ALA A 179 33.57 -22.98 -16.96
CA ALA A 179 35.00 -23.03 -16.72
C ALA A 179 35.79 -23.40 -17.98
#